data_AF-U5VV08-F1
#
_entry.id   AF-U5VV08-F1
#
_cell.length_a   1.000
_cell.length_b   1.000
_cell.length_c   1.000
_cell.angle_alpha   90.00
_cell.angle_beta   90.00
_cell.angle_gamma   90.00
#
_symmetry.space_group_name_H-M   'P 1'
#
loop_
_entity.id
_entity.type
_entity.pdbx_description
1 polymer ?
#
loop_
_entity_poly.entity_id
_entity_poly.type
_entity_poly.pdbx_seq_one_letter_code
_entity_poly.pdbx_strand_id
1 'polypeptide(L)'
;MTAKDAKIGRRSVLLLALASLTAASASPSTDVLPMMNPLPAAPTAAAGTIDLKPVSHWTAVFMDSWDYQYENSLPMSRSKDSWDHYDLSYSVDSCVAMFRATDQRRYLDRALEFVENVVASAVVSSTLRSSGYKDKYRGWASSASGQGGDEVPLYESYFWRYGTALLVAMHDAPAVLADAAYRQRYERLLRFAEVDIFEKWYSRSPGENIYRERTHMAAHWALIAMNLAQVTTDDGRRTRYQQVVDNVDLHVPGVGSSLRAQMRRNPAEPTAYFWSDVWGSARRPGQDVSHGNGVMAYVVEARDRGRQWTAADLAGFSALLTRVIWPGGTTYRNFVDGTGSDNGWFSDGFVKLGRSDPAVQRRLEDHQVVNDQFAANMALNARVLRS
;
A
#
# COMPACT_ATOMS: atom_id res chain seq x y z
N MET A 1 23.17 33.02 46.97
CA MET A 1 22.71 34.35 47.41
C MET A 1 22.70 35.27 46.19
N THR A 2 21.58 35.97 45.98
CA THR A 2 21.34 37.21 45.19
C THR A 2 21.70 37.21 43.69
N ALA A 3 20.71 37.18 42.79
CA ALA A 3 19.88 38.31 42.30
C ALA A 3 20.55 39.00 41.08
N LYS A 4 20.05 38.83 39.85
CA LYS A 4 18.92 39.51 39.17
C LYS A 4 19.39 40.63 38.21
N ASP A 5 18.93 40.47 36.98
CA ASP A 5 18.36 41.48 36.07
C ASP A 5 19.12 42.77 35.74
N ALA A 6 19.36 42.98 34.44
CA ALA A 6 19.03 44.24 33.79
C ALA A 6 18.67 44.01 32.30
N LYS A 7 17.40 44.26 31.97
CA LYS A 7 16.88 44.45 30.62
C LYS A 7 16.93 45.95 30.25
N ILE A 8 16.67 46.21 28.95
CA ILE A 8 16.24 47.47 28.30
C ILE A 8 17.44 48.29 27.78
N GLY A 9 17.48 48.78 26.53
CA GLY A 9 16.37 49.14 25.67
C GLY A 9 16.71 49.47 24.21
N ARG A 10 15.65 49.94 23.56
CA ARG A 10 15.36 50.04 22.13
C ARG A 10 15.92 51.31 21.47
N ARG A 11 16.24 51.15 20.17
CA ARG A 11 16.00 52.05 19.01
C ARG A 11 16.85 53.33 18.85
N SER A 12 17.48 53.44 17.68
CA SER A 12 17.38 54.53 16.68
C SER A 12 18.11 54.09 15.39
N VAL A 13 17.44 53.84 14.25
CA VAL A 13 17.15 54.73 13.09
C VAL A 13 18.38 55.16 12.27
N LEU A 14 18.44 54.75 10.99
CA LEU A 14 18.81 55.48 9.74
C LEU A 14 19.22 54.43 8.66
N LEU A 15 18.43 54.21 7.60
CA LEU A 15 18.36 54.89 6.30
C LEU A 15 19.45 54.51 5.29
N LEU A 16 18.96 54.20 4.08
CA LEU A 16 19.55 54.31 2.73
C LEU A 16 19.98 53.04 1.99
N ALA A 17 19.39 52.96 0.80
CA ALA A 17 19.42 51.92 -0.20
C ALA A 17 20.78 51.81 -0.91
N LEU A 18 21.15 50.57 -1.22
CA LEU A 18 21.97 50.25 -2.39
C LEU A 18 21.24 49.15 -3.16
N ALA A 19 20.76 49.54 -4.34
CA ALA A 19 20.22 48.64 -5.33
C ALA A 19 21.31 47.64 -5.74
N SER A 20 21.14 46.38 -5.35
CA SER A 20 21.89 45.27 -5.90
C SER A 20 20.95 44.54 -6.86
N LEU A 21 21.24 44.63 -8.16
CA LEU A 21 20.72 43.69 -9.15
C LEU A 21 21.19 42.29 -8.74
N THR A 22 20.37 41.58 -7.96
CA THR A 22 20.49 40.14 -7.84
C THR A 22 19.90 39.57 -9.11
N ALA A 23 20.77 39.15 -10.03
CA ALA A 23 20.40 38.17 -11.01
C ALA A 23 19.89 36.96 -10.22
N ALA A 24 18.56 36.79 -10.20
CA ALA A 24 17.92 35.62 -9.65
C ALA A 24 18.44 34.42 -10.45
N SER A 25 19.45 33.75 -9.91
CA SER A 25 19.75 32.37 -10.24
C SER A 25 18.56 31.57 -9.71
N ALA A 26 17.48 31.56 -10.49
CA ALA A 26 16.38 30.64 -10.27
C ALA A 26 17.01 29.26 -10.28
N SER A 27 17.13 28.66 -9.09
CA SER A 27 17.48 27.25 -8.99
C SER A 27 16.49 26.51 -9.89
N PRO A 28 16.96 25.61 -10.77
CA PRO A 28 16.07 24.89 -11.67
C PRO A 28 14.96 24.27 -10.82
N SER A 29 13.71 24.60 -11.13
CA SER A 29 12.56 24.10 -10.38
C SER A 29 12.62 22.57 -10.35
N THR A 30 12.62 21.99 -9.16
CA THR A 30 12.59 20.54 -8.95
C THR A 30 11.17 19.97 -9.07
N ASP A 31 10.18 20.81 -9.37
CA ASP A 31 8.79 20.43 -9.47
C ASP A 31 8.48 19.84 -10.85
N VAL A 32 7.76 18.73 -10.87
CA VAL A 32 7.25 18.13 -12.10
C VAL A 32 6.00 18.86 -12.57
N LEU A 33 5.95 19.26 -13.84
CA LEU A 33 4.83 20.01 -14.40
C LEU A 33 3.50 19.22 -14.29
N PRO A 34 2.36 19.92 -14.12
CA PRO A 34 1.05 19.28 -14.07
C PRO A 34 0.76 18.53 -15.39
N MET A 35 -0.08 17.50 -15.31
CA MET A 35 -0.48 16.74 -16.48
C MET A 35 -1.35 17.62 -17.40
N MET A 36 -0.81 18.02 -18.55
CA MET A 36 -1.55 18.88 -19.50
C MET A 36 -2.49 18.08 -20.42
N ASN A 37 -2.28 16.77 -20.58
CA ASN A 37 -3.10 15.88 -21.39
C ASN A 37 -3.22 14.48 -20.75
N PRO A 38 -4.38 13.80 -20.86
CA PRO A 38 -4.55 12.41 -20.41
C PRO A 38 -3.43 11.50 -20.91
N LEU A 39 -3.08 10.45 -20.15
CA LEU A 39 -2.20 9.39 -20.66
C LEU A 39 -2.67 8.97 -22.06
N PRO A 40 -1.75 8.75 -23.04
CA PRO A 40 -2.13 8.10 -24.27
C PRO A 40 -2.89 6.82 -23.96
N ALA A 41 -3.84 6.46 -24.82
CA ALA A 41 -4.49 5.17 -24.71
C ALA A 41 -3.43 4.08 -24.58
N ALA A 42 -3.70 3.08 -23.74
CA ALA A 42 -2.82 1.92 -23.60
C ALA A 42 -2.54 1.36 -25.01
N PRO A 43 -1.27 1.09 -25.37
CA PRO A 43 -0.96 0.46 -26.64
C PRO A 43 -1.81 -0.79 -26.80
N THR A 44 -2.41 -0.99 -27.97
CA THR A 44 -3.06 -2.26 -28.27
C THR A 44 -1.97 -3.32 -28.20
N ALA A 45 -2.09 -4.26 -27.25
CA ALA A 45 -1.14 -5.37 -27.15
C ALA A 45 -1.09 -6.05 -28.52
N ALA A 46 0.11 -6.17 -29.09
CA ALA A 46 0.28 -6.87 -30.36
C ALA A 46 -0.27 -8.29 -30.19
N ALA A 47 -1.11 -8.72 -31.14
CA ALA A 47 -1.68 -10.06 -31.17
C ALA A 47 -0.58 -11.09 -31.50
N GLY A 48 0.29 -11.35 -30.52
CA GLY A 48 1.24 -12.44 -30.50
C GLY A 48 1.00 -13.29 -29.26
N THR A 49 1.16 -14.60 -29.37
CA THR A 49 1.17 -15.48 -28.20
C THR A 49 2.42 -15.20 -27.38
N ILE A 50 2.29 -14.40 -26.32
CA ILE A 50 3.36 -14.25 -25.33
C ILE A 50 3.37 -15.53 -24.50
N ASP A 51 4.48 -16.28 -24.56
CA ASP A 51 4.67 -17.47 -23.75
C ASP A 51 4.96 -17.08 -22.30
N LEU A 52 4.03 -17.39 -21.41
CA LEU A 52 4.08 -17.06 -19.99
C LEU A 52 4.17 -18.34 -19.16
N LYS A 53 5.04 -18.33 -18.14
CA LYS A 53 5.14 -19.42 -17.17
C LYS A 53 3.77 -19.70 -16.53
N PRO A 54 3.36 -20.97 -16.43
CA PRO A 54 2.05 -21.34 -15.88
C PRO A 54 1.98 -21.14 -14.37
N VAL A 55 0.75 -21.15 -13.83
CA VAL A 55 0.48 -21.15 -12.38
C VAL A 55 1.27 -22.25 -11.66
N SER A 56 1.41 -23.44 -12.27
CA SER A 56 2.17 -24.57 -11.70
C SER A 56 3.66 -24.28 -11.53
N HIS A 57 4.27 -23.50 -12.42
CA HIS A 57 5.67 -23.10 -12.29
C HIS A 57 5.85 -22.20 -11.06
N TRP A 58 5.04 -21.15 -10.94
CA TRP A 58 5.10 -20.23 -9.82
C TRP A 58 4.69 -20.87 -8.49
N THR A 59 3.78 -21.83 -8.54
CA THR A 59 3.46 -22.67 -7.38
C THR A 59 4.69 -23.45 -6.92
N ALA A 60 5.45 -24.07 -7.82
CA ALA A 60 6.68 -24.79 -7.44
C ALA A 60 7.70 -23.85 -6.77
N VAL A 61 7.94 -22.67 -7.35
CA VAL A 61 8.84 -21.66 -6.77
C VAL A 61 8.38 -21.22 -5.38
N PHE A 62 7.08 -20.98 -5.18
CA PHE A 62 6.54 -20.64 -3.86
C PHE A 62 6.67 -21.80 -2.86
N MET A 63 6.57 -23.05 -3.32
CA MET A 63 6.66 -24.21 -2.45
C MET A 63 8.09 -24.44 -1.92
N ASP A 64 9.12 -23.95 -2.60
CA ASP A 64 10.52 -24.06 -2.14
C ASP A 64 10.78 -23.33 -0.81
N SER A 65 9.97 -22.33 -0.47
CA SER A 65 10.04 -21.56 0.77
C SER A 65 8.86 -21.77 1.71
N TRP A 66 7.96 -22.72 1.40
CA TRP A 66 6.71 -22.92 2.13
C TRP A 66 6.92 -23.15 3.64
N ASP A 67 7.86 -24.01 4.02
CA ASP A 67 8.12 -24.31 5.43
C ASP A 67 8.89 -23.18 6.11
N TYR A 68 9.88 -22.60 5.43
CA TYR A 68 10.63 -21.44 5.93
C TYR A 68 9.72 -20.26 6.24
N GLN A 69 8.78 -19.94 5.33
CA GLN A 69 7.79 -18.90 5.56
C GLN A 69 7.02 -19.18 6.85
N TYR A 70 6.51 -20.40 7.02
CA TYR A 70 5.71 -20.74 8.19
C TYR A 70 6.48 -20.58 9.50
N GLU A 71 7.70 -21.10 9.56
CA GLU A 71 8.55 -21.03 10.75
C GLU A 71 8.86 -19.59 11.16
N ASN A 72 9.03 -18.67 10.21
CA ASN A 72 9.32 -17.26 10.48
C ASN A 72 8.04 -16.43 10.76
N SER A 73 6.95 -16.72 10.06
CA SER A 73 5.69 -15.98 10.18
C SER A 73 4.87 -16.35 11.42
N LEU A 74 4.95 -17.61 11.88
CA LEU A 74 4.14 -18.08 13.00
C LEU A 74 4.44 -17.31 14.31
N PRO A 75 5.71 -17.10 14.73
CA PRO A 75 6.03 -16.27 15.89
C PRO A 75 5.49 -14.84 15.76
N MET A 76 5.66 -14.19 14.60
CA MET A 76 5.16 -12.85 14.34
C MET A 76 3.64 -12.77 14.48
N SER A 77 2.92 -13.78 13.99
CA SER A 77 1.44 -13.84 14.10
C SER A 77 0.93 -13.93 15.53
N ARG A 78 1.72 -14.48 16.44
CA ARG A 78 1.37 -14.63 17.87
C ARG A 78 1.89 -13.47 18.73
N SER A 79 2.69 -12.58 18.14
CA SER A 79 3.26 -11.44 18.84
C SER A 79 2.18 -10.45 19.28
N LYS A 80 2.42 -9.77 20.40
CA LYS A 80 1.61 -8.65 20.88
C LYS A 80 2.12 -7.30 20.36
N ASP A 81 3.10 -7.32 19.47
CA ASP A 81 3.72 -6.15 18.86
C ASP A 81 3.19 -5.94 17.44
N SER A 82 2.57 -4.79 17.20
CA SER A 82 2.09 -4.40 15.86
C SER A 82 3.23 -4.28 14.84
N TRP A 83 4.47 -4.06 15.28
CA TRP A 83 5.63 -4.05 14.39
C TRP A 83 5.87 -5.42 13.74
N ASP A 84 5.74 -6.52 14.50
CA ASP A 84 5.89 -7.86 13.93
C ASP A 84 4.78 -8.16 12.90
N HIS A 85 3.59 -7.58 13.09
CA HIS A 85 2.49 -7.75 12.14
C HIS A 85 2.72 -6.99 10.83
N TYR A 86 3.50 -5.91 10.85
CA TYR A 86 3.92 -5.20 9.65
C TYR A 86 4.66 -6.16 8.69
N ASP A 87 5.67 -6.87 9.18
CA ASP A 87 6.45 -7.81 8.38
C ASP A 87 5.65 -9.06 8.01
N LEU A 88 4.80 -9.55 8.91
CA LEU A 88 3.90 -10.68 8.65
C LEU A 88 2.95 -10.44 7.46
N SER A 89 2.64 -9.16 7.15
CA SER A 89 1.68 -8.80 6.11
C SER A 89 2.04 -9.40 4.73
N TYR A 90 3.33 -9.52 4.42
CA TYR A 90 3.80 -10.08 3.15
C TYR A 90 3.47 -11.58 3.03
N SER A 91 3.59 -12.32 4.13
CA SER A 91 3.25 -13.74 4.18
C SER A 91 1.74 -13.94 4.02
N VAL A 92 0.92 -13.07 4.62
CA VAL A 92 -0.54 -13.07 4.43
C VAL A 92 -0.90 -12.81 2.96
N ASP A 93 -0.36 -11.77 2.33
CA ASP A 93 -0.60 -11.50 0.90
C ASP A 93 -0.20 -12.69 0.03
N SER A 94 0.96 -13.30 0.29
CA SER A 94 1.44 -14.44 -0.48
C SER A 94 0.50 -15.65 -0.38
N CYS A 95 0.00 -15.97 0.82
CA CYS A 95 -0.96 -17.06 1.02
C CYS A 95 -2.32 -16.73 0.35
N VAL A 96 -2.80 -15.49 0.45
CA VAL A 96 -4.04 -15.05 -0.19
C VAL A 96 -3.92 -15.11 -1.72
N ALA A 97 -2.81 -14.65 -2.29
CA ALA A 97 -2.55 -14.70 -3.72
C ALA A 97 -2.47 -16.15 -4.22
N MET A 98 -1.79 -17.05 -3.50
CA MET A 98 -1.75 -18.47 -3.84
C MET A 98 -3.12 -19.15 -3.76
N PHE A 99 -3.94 -18.81 -2.76
CA PHE A 99 -5.32 -19.31 -2.70
C PHE A 99 -6.11 -18.85 -3.93
N ARG A 100 -6.08 -17.56 -4.27
CA ARG A 100 -6.75 -17.03 -5.47
C ARG A 100 -6.23 -17.61 -6.79
N ALA A 101 -4.95 -17.99 -6.84
CA ALA A 101 -4.32 -18.53 -8.04
C ALA A 101 -4.66 -20.02 -8.27
N THR A 102 -4.89 -20.78 -7.19
CA THR A 102 -4.91 -22.26 -7.23
C THR A 102 -6.18 -22.89 -6.66
N ASP A 103 -7.03 -22.13 -5.98
CA ASP A 103 -8.20 -22.59 -5.23
C ASP A 103 -7.87 -23.62 -4.11
N GLN A 104 -6.59 -23.77 -3.74
CA GLN A 104 -6.16 -24.74 -2.73
C GLN A 104 -6.31 -24.22 -1.30
N ARG A 105 -7.12 -24.92 -0.50
CA ARG A 105 -7.44 -24.54 0.88
C ARG A 105 -6.23 -24.44 1.82
N ARG A 106 -5.14 -25.17 1.57
CA ARG A 106 -3.92 -25.09 2.41
C ARG A 106 -3.34 -23.67 2.51
N TYR A 107 -3.46 -22.88 1.45
CA TYR A 107 -3.00 -21.49 1.45
C TYR A 107 -3.96 -20.59 2.23
N LEU A 108 -5.27 -20.82 2.06
CA LEU A 108 -6.31 -20.14 2.82
C LEU A 108 -6.18 -20.44 4.33
N ASP A 109 -5.99 -21.70 4.71
CA ASP A 109 -5.89 -22.12 6.10
C ASP A 109 -4.71 -21.48 6.81
N ARG A 110 -3.56 -21.38 6.13
CA ARG A 110 -2.37 -20.70 6.66
C ARG A 110 -2.58 -19.19 6.80
N ALA A 111 -3.18 -18.53 5.80
CA ALA A 111 -3.53 -17.12 5.92
C ALA A 111 -4.47 -16.86 7.10
N LEU A 112 -5.49 -17.72 7.27
CA LEU A 112 -6.43 -17.64 8.39
C LEU A 112 -5.73 -17.87 9.73
N GLU A 113 -4.83 -18.85 9.85
CA GLU A 113 -4.07 -19.07 11.08
C GLU A 113 -3.29 -17.81 11.50
N PHE A 114 -2.59 -17.17 10.55
CA PHE A 114 -1.85 -15.95 10.85
C PHE A 114 -2.76 -14.81 11.29
N VAL A 115 -3.85 -14.54 10.55
CA VAL A 115 -4.77 -13.44 10.87
C VAL A 115 -5.53 -13.71 12.18
N GLU A 116 -5.92 -14.95 12.46
CA GLU A 116 -6.58 -15.34 13.70
C GLU A 116 -5.66 -15.22 14.92
N ASN A 117 -4.37 -15.59 14.79
CA ASN A 117 -3.39 -15.38 15.86
C ASN A 117 -3.18 -13.88 16.14
N VAL A 118 -3.12 -13.04 15.10
CA VAL A 118 -3.01 -11.59 15.25
C VAL A 118 -4.23 -11.06 16.01
N VAL A 119 -5.45 -11.43 15.60
CA VAL A 119 -6.68 -11.06 16.30
C VAL A 119 -6.70 -11.55 17.75
N ALA A 120 -6.21 -12.76 18.02
CA ALA A 120 -6.18 -13.34 19.37
C ALA A 120 -5.17 -12.65 20.30
N SER A 121 -4.12 -12.03 19.76
CA SER A 121 -3.12 -11.29 20.54
C SER A 121 -3.56 -9.86 20.90
N ALA A 122 -4.62 -9.35 20.26
CA ALA A 122 -5.12 -8.00 20.47
C ALA A 122 -5.71 -7.81 21.88
N VAL A 123 -5.40 -6.69 22.51
CA VAL A 123 -5.93 -6.32 23.84
C VAL A 123 -6.67 -5.00 23.78
N VAL A 124 -7.54 -4.75 24.76
CA VAL A 124 -8.29 -3.48 24.83
C VAL A 124 -7.34 -2.32 25.07
N SER A 125 -7.49 -1.24 24.30
CA SER A 125 -6.58 -0.09 24.29
C SER A 125 -6.38 0.55 25.67
N SER A 126 -7.46 0.63 26.47
CA SER A 126 -7.39 1.11 27.86
C SER A 126 -6.50 0.28 28.79
N THR A 127 -6.17 -0.96 28.42
CA THR A 127 -5.27 -1.86 29.18
C THR A 127 -3.82 -1.77 28.72
N LEU A 128 -3.55 -1.17 27.55
CA LEU A 128 -2.19 -0.91 27.08
C LEU A 128 -1.57 0.22 27.91
N ARG A 129 -0.48 -0.08 28.61
CA ARG A 129 0.16 0.87 29.53
C ARG A 129 0.52 2.19 28.83
N SER A 130 1.20 2.09 27.68
CA SER A 130 1.76 3.25 26.98
C SER A 130 0.88 3.82 25.88
N SER A 131 -0.26 3.20 25.55
CA SER A 131 -1.14 3.71 24.48
C SER A 131 -1.63 5.13 24.80
N GLY A 132 -1.52 6.03 23.83
CA GLY A 132 -2.12 7.36 23.86
C GLY A 132 -3.65 7.30 23.83
N TYR A 133 -4.22 6.17 23.41
CA TYR A 133 -5.64 5.90 23.39
C TYR A 133 -6.07 5.08 24.61
N LYS A 134 -7.23 5.40 25.17
CA LYS A 134 -7.79 4.73 26.36
C LYS A 134 -9.27 4.39 26.17
N ASP A 135 -9.59 3.85 25.01
CA ASP A 135 -10.95 3.50 24.60
C ASP A 135 -11.20 1.98 24.63
N LYS A 136 -12.36 1.58 24.11
CA LYS A 136 -12.87 0.20 24.10
C LYS A 136 -12.32 -0.66 22.97
N TYR A 137 -11.65 -0.08 21.97
CA TYR A 137 -11.21 -0.85 20.81
C TYR A 137 -10.02 -1.71 21.18
N ARG A 138 -9.84 -2.80 20.44
CA ARG A 138 -8.67 -3.66 20.58
C ARG A 138 -7.54 -3.25 19.65
N GLY A 139 -6.32 -3.46 20.10
CA GLY A 139 -5.11 -3.13 19.37
C GLY A 139 -3.87 -3.77 19.97
N TRP A 140 -2.73 -3.30 19.51
CA TRP A 140 -1.42 -3.82 19.90
C TRP A 140 -0.49 -2.65 20.18
N ALA A 141 0.36 -2.79 21.20
CA ALA A 141 1.46 -1.86 21.37
C ALA A 141 2.46 -2.02 20.22
N SER A 142 3.29 -1.00 19.99
CA SER A 142 4.45 -1.13 19.12
C SER A 142 5.76 -0.99 19.89
N SER A 143 6.69 -1.94 19.71
CA SER A 143 8.06 -1.78 20.22
C SER A 143 8.97 -0.99 19.28
N ALA A 144 8.51 -0.64 18.08
CA ALA A 144 9.29 0.10 17.10
C ALA A 144 9.87 1.39 17.71
N SER A 145 11.11 1.70 17.35
CA SER A 145 11.84 2.86 17.89
C SER A 145 11.03 4.14 17.71
N GLY A 146 10.90 4.90 18.81
CA GLY A 146 10.13 6.15 18.83
C GLY A 146 8.64 6.00 19.09
N GLN A 147 8.08 4.78 19.11
CA GLN A 147 6.64 4.57 19.37
C GLN A 147 6.32 4.37 20.86
N GLY A 148 7.30 3.95 21.67
CA GLY A 148 7.17 3.92 23.13
C GLY A 148 6.09 2.96 23.68
N GLY A 149 5.61 2.00 22.88
CA GLY A 149 4.51 1.12 23.24
C GLY A 149 3.12 1.68 22.91
N ASP A 150 3.02 2.71 22.07
CA ASP A 150 1.74 3.23 21.57
C ASP A 150 1.15 2.33 20.47
N GLU A 151 -0.13 2.52 20.16
CA GLU A 151 -0.80 1.94 18.99
C GLU A 151 -0.51 2.80 17.75
N VAL A 152 -0.15 2.17 16.64
CA VAL A 152 0.31 2.89 15.45
C VAL A 152 -0.57 2.57 14.23
N PRO A 153 -1.29 3.55 13.65
CA PRO A 153 -2.20 3.29 12.53
C PRO A 153 -1.48 2.76 11.29
N LEU A 154 -0.19 3.08 11.14
CA LEU A 154 0.62 2.57 10.03
C LEU A 154 0.77 1.05 10.08
N TYR A 155 1.16 0.51 11.22
CA TYR A 155 1.50 -0.91 11.32
C TYR A 155 0.24 -1.77 11.21
N GLU A 156 -0.85 -1.32 11.83
CA GLU A 156 -2.14 -1.98 11.68
C GLU A 156 -2.66 -1.91 10.24
N SER A 157 -2.59 -0.76 9.57
CA SER A 157 -3.09 -0.66 8.19
C SER A 157 -2.24 -1.45 7.19
N TYR A 158 -0.93 -1.56 7.45
CA TYR A 158 -0.03 -2.36 6.63
C TYR A 158 -0.40 -3.85 6.66
N PHE A 159 -0.71 -4.40 7.84
CA PHE A 159 -1.20 -5.77 7.96
C PHE A 159 -2.63 -5.93 7.40
N TRP A 160 -3.55 -5.06 7.82
CA TRP A 160 -4.98 -5.25 7.56
C TRP A 160 -5.41 -4.95 6.12
N ARG A 161 -4.57 -4.30 5.30
CA ARG A 161 -4.82 -4.24 3.85
C ARG A 161 -4.85 -5.65 3.23
N TYR A 162 -4.07 -6.59 3.78
CA TYR A 162 -4.05 -7.99 3.36
C TYR A 162 -4.92 -8.90 4.22
N GLY A 163 -5.10 -8.58 5.50
CA GLY A 163 -6.14 -9.20 6.33
C GLY A 163 -7.55 -9.01 5.75
N THR A 164 -7.86 -7.84 5.16
CA THR A 164 -9.14 -7.61 4.48
C THR A 164 -9.18 -8.18 3.06
N ALA A 165 -8.04 -8.31 2.38
CA ALA A 165 -7.97 -9.02 1.09
C ALA A 165 -8.28 -10.52 1.25
N LEU A 166 -7.88 -11.12 2.38
CA LEU A 166 -8.28 -12.48 2.77
C LEU A 166 -9.82 -12.60 2.87
N LEU A 167 -10.48 -11.63 3.51
CA LEU A 167 -11.95 -11.63 3.63
C LEU A 167 -12.62 -11.57 2.25
N VAL A 168 -12.11 -10.73 1.35
CA VAL A 168 -12.60 -10.66 -0.05
C VAL A 168 -12.39 -12.00 -0.76
N ALA A 169 -11.20 -12.62 -0.63
CA ALA A 169 -10.93 -13.90 -1.27
C ALA A 169 -11.85 -15.03 -0.77
N MET A 170 -12.21 -15.03 0.52
CA MET A 170 -13.21 -15.95 1.06
C MET A 170 -14.61 -15.66 0.51
N HIS A 171 -15.01 -14.39 0.49
CA HIS A 171 -16.30 -13.94 -0.04
C HIS A 171 -16.50 -14.34 -1.51
N ASP A 172 -15.47 -14.17 -2.33
CA ASP A 172 -15.52 -14.45 -3.76
C ASP A 172 -15.37 -15.95 -4.08
N ALA A 173 -15.23 -16.81 -3.05
CA ALA A 173 -15.20 -18.26 -3.17
C ALA A 173 -16.44 -18.89 -2.49
N PRO A 174 -17.61 -18.98 -3.16
CA PRO A 174 -18.84 -19.47 -2.55
C PRO A 174 -18.74 -20.85 -1.90
N ALA A 175 -17.91 -21.74 -2.47
CA ALA A 175 -17.66 -23.07 -1.91
C ALA A 175 -16.92 -23.04 -0.55
N VAL A 176 -16.18 -21.96 -0.25
CA VAL A 176 -15.56 -21.73 1.06
C VAL A 176 -16.62 -21.27 2.06
N LEU A 177 -17.46 -20.28 1.72
CA LEU A 177 -18.48 -19.78 2.66
C LEU A 177 -19.68 -20.71 2.85
N ALA A 178 -19.90 -21.66 1.94
CA ALA A 178 -20.85 -22.75 2.15
C ALA A 178 -20.44 -23.70 3.29
N ASP A 179 -19.15 -23.78 3.59
CA ASP A 179 -18.62 -24.54 4.73
C ASP A 179 -18.81 -23.73 6.04
N ALA A 180 -19.55 -24.32 6.98
CA ALA A 180 -19.90 -23.66 8.23
C ALA A 180 -18.67 -23.27 9.07
N ALA A 181 -17.58 -24.04 9.01
CA ALA A 181 -16.38 -23.75 9.77
C ALA A 181 -15.68 -22.49 9.22
N TYR A 182 -15.51 -22.39 7.90
CA TYR A 182 -14.92 -21.20 7.28
C TYR A 182 -15.82 -19.97 7.42
N ARG A 183 -17.14 -20.12 7.26
CA ARG A 183 -18.08 -19.02 7.46
C ARG A 183 -17.97 -18.43 8.87
N GLN A 184 -17.86 -19.26 9.90
CA GLN A 184 -17.72 -18.78 11.27
C GLN A 184 -16.39 -18.03 11.49
N ARG A 185 -15.30 -18.49 10.87
CA ARG A 185 -13.99 -17.80 10.89
C ARG A 185 -14.10 -16.44 10.21
N TYR A 186 -14.68 -16.41 9.01
CA TYR A 186 -14.94 -15.21 8.21
C TYR A 186 -15.74 -14.16 8.99
N GLU A 187 -16.89 -14.54 9.58
CA GLU A 187 -17.76 -13.60 10.31
C GLU A 187 -17.05 -12.96 11.51
N ARG A 188 -16.24 -13.74 12.24
CA ARG A 188 -15.44 -13.22 13.36
C ARG A 188 -14.39 -12.23 12.90
N LEU A 189 -13.65 -12.56 11.84
CA LEU A 189 -12.59 -11.72 11.30
C LEU A 189 -13.16 -10.45 10.65
N LEU A 190 -14.28 -10.55 9.93
CA LEU A 190 -14.98 -9.40 9.38
C LEU A 190 -15.41 -8.44 10.49
N ARG A 191 -16.06 -8.94 11.55
CA ARG A 191 -16.45 -8.10 12.70
C ARG A 191 -15.25 -7.39 13.32
N PHE A 192 -14.11 -8.07 13.46
CA PHE A 192 -12.88 -7.48 13.97
C PHE A 192 -12.37 -6.37 13.04
N ALA A 193 -12.27 -6.64 11.74
CA ALA A 193 -11.80 -5.66 10.75
C ALA A 193 -12.70 -4.42 10.68
N GLU A 194 -14.02 -4.59 10.80
CA GLU A 194 -14.95 -3.47 10.77
C GLU A 194 -14.85 -2.61 12.05
N VAL A 195 -14.77 -3.24 13.23
CA VAL A 195 -14.87 -2.54 14.53
C VAL A 195 -13.50 -2.16 15.08
N ASP A 196 -12.64 -3.14 15.30
CA ASP A 196 -11.37 -2.96 16.01
C ASP A 196 -10.26 -2.40 15.10
N ILE A 197 -10.48 -2.41 13.78
CA ILE A 197 -9.56 -1.80 12.81
C ILE A 197 -10.16 -0.54 12.21
N PHE A 198 -11.17 -0.65 11.34
CA PHE A 198 -11.62 0.53 10.62
C PHE A 198 -12.33 1.54 11.53
N GLU A 199 -13.37 1.12 12.27
CA GLU A 199 -14.14 2.02 13.14
C GLU A 199 -13.26 2.66 14.22
N LYS A 200 -12.32 1.89 14.78
CA LYS A 200 -11.28 2.38 15.69
C LYS A 200 -10.57 3.62 15.13
N TRP A 201 -9.84 3.46 14.03
CA TRP A 201 -9.00 4.54 13.50
C TRP A 201 -9.82 5.67 12.87
N TYR A 202 -10.97 5.35 12.29
CA TYR A 202 -11.89 6.37 11.80
C TYR A 202 -12.43 7.25 12.93
N SER A 203 -12.81 6.66 14.07
CA SER A 203 -13.32 7.41 15.22
C SER A 203 -12.25 8.19 15.98
N ARG A 204 -10.98 7.75 15.90
CA ARG A 204 -9.82 8.41 16.53
C ARG A 204 -9.29 9.63 15.78
N SER A 205 -9.88 9.99 14.63
CA SER A 205 -9.53 11.11 13.71
C SER A 205 -9.22 10.54 12.33
N PRO A 206 -10.14 10.65 11.34
CA PRO A 206 -9.87 10.14 10.00
C PRO A 206 -8.80 10.98 9.28
N GLY A 207 -8.65 12.27 9.61
CA GLY A 207 -7.58 13.12 9.09
C GLY A 207 -6.20 12.57 9.42
N GLU A 208 -5.96 12.28 10.70
CA GLU A 208 -4.63 11.86 11.18
C GLU A 208 -4.37 10.37 10.97
N ASN A 209 -5.41 9.53 11.05
CA ASN A 209 -5.23 8.08 11.10
C ASN A 209 -5.59 7.37 9.80
N ILE A 210 -6.49 7.92 8.96
CA ILE A 210 -6.95 7.29 7.72
C ILE A 210 -6.35 7.99 6.49
N TYR A 211 -6.54 9.30 6.36
CA TYR A 211 -6.04 10.05 5.20
C TYR A 211 -4.56 10.34 5.27
N ARG A 212 -4.05 10.64 6.47
CA ARG A 212 -2.63 10.74 6.82
C ARG A 212 -1.84 11.70 5.91
N GLU A 213 -0.56 11.86 6.20
CA GLU A 213 0.30 12.85 5.53
C GLU A 213 0.95 12.35 4.23
N ARG A 214 1.01 11.03 4.00
CA ARG A 214 1.61 10.43 2.80
C ARG A 214 0.64 9.58 1.98
N THR A 215 0.82 9.60 0.66
CA THR A 215 -0.04 8.90 -0.31
C THR A 215 -0.10 7.39 -0.10
N HIS A 216 1.05 6.72 0.13
CA HIS A 216 1.09 5.27 0.35
C HIS A 216 0.37 4.85 1.64
N MET A 217 0.44 5.66 2.69
CA MET A 217 -0.20 5.39 3.97
C MET A 217 -1.73 5.48 3.84
N ALA A 218 -2.22 6.45 3.06
CA ALA A 218 -3.64 6.56 2.72
C ALA A 218 -4.10 5.43 1.79
N ALA A 219 -3.25 4.98 0.87
CA ALA A 219 -3.58 3.90 -0.05
C ALA A 219 -3.81 2.56 0.68
N HIS A 220 -3.10 2.29 1.80
CA HIS A 220 -3.42 1.13 2.65
C HIS A 220 -4.85 1.19 3.15
N TRP A 221 -5.27 2.35 3.65
CA TRP A 221 -6.63 2.56 4.14
C TRP A 221 -7.69 2.54 3.04
N ALA A 222 -7.37 3.06 1.86
CA ALA A 222 -8.25 2.96 0.70
C ALA A 222 -8.47 1.49 0.30
N LEU A 223 -7.42 0.66 0.33
CA LEU A 223 -7.53 -0.78 0.08
C LEU A 223 -8.36 -1.49 1.16
N ILE A 224 -8.14 -1.19 2.44
CA ILE A 224 -8.96 -1.70 3.56
C ILE A 224 -10.42 -1.32 3.35
N ALA A 225 -10.71 -0.03 3.13
CA ALA A 225 -12.06 0.47 2.93
C ALA A 225 -12.73 -0.19 1.71
N MET A 226 -12.04 -0.26 0.59
CA MET A 226 -12.56 -0.90 -0.62
C MET A 226 -12.88 -2.38 -0.39
N ASN A 227 -12.00 -3.11 0.28
CA ASN A 227 -12.25 -4.52 0.64
C ASN A 227 -13.49 -4.63 1.54
N LEU A 228 -13.57 -3.84 2.60
CA LEU A 228 -14.71 -3.86 3.53
C LEU A 228 -16.03 -3.45 2.86
N ALA A 229 -16.01 -2.50 1.93
CA ALA A 229 -17.19 -2.10 1.16
C ALA A 229 -17.80 -3.26 0.36
N GLN A 230 -16.95 -4.17 -0.13
CA GLN A 230 -17.39 -5.34 -0.89
C GLN A 230 -18.03 -6.41 0.01
N VAL A 231 -17.51 -6.59 1.23
CA VAL A 231 -17.86 -7.74 2.07
C VAL A 231 -18.81 -7.42 3.23
N THR A 232 -18.99 -6.14 3.58
CA THR A 232 -19.89 -5.75 4.66
C THR A 232 -21.36 -5.94 4.27
N THR A 233 -22.16 -6.37 5.24
CA THR A 233 -23.62 -6.44 5.10
C THR A 233 -24.34 -5.19 5.62
N ASP A 234 -23.61 -4.24 6.23
CA ASP A 234 -24.17 -3.00 6.77
C ASP A 234 -24.05 -1.86 5.73
N ASP A 235 -25.19 -1.35 5.26
CA ASP A 235 -25.23 -0.32 4.22
C ASP A 235 -24.61 1.02 4.66
N GLY A 236 -24.70 1.36 5.96
CA GLY A 236 -24.09 2.56 6.52
C GLY A 236 -22.56 2.48 6.54
N ARG A 237 -22.03 1.33 6.95
CA ARG A 237 -20.60 1.01 6.88
C ARG A 237 -20.12 1.00 5.44
N ARG A 238 -20.86 0.34 4.52
CA ARG A 238 -20.54 0.32 3.08
C ARG A 238 -20.40 1.72 2.51
N THR A 239 -21.36 2.60 2.80
CA THR A 239 -21.35 3.99 2.34
C THR A 239 -20.13 4.74 2.87
N ARG A 240 -19.79 4.58 4.15
CA ARG A 240 -18.60 5.20 4.75
C ARG A 240 -17.30 4.71 4.12
N TYR A 241 -17.19 3.41 3.87
CA TYR A 241 -16.02 2.82 3.22
C TYR A 241 -15.84 3.36 1.81
N GLN A 242 -16.91 3.41 1.02
CA GLN A 242 -16.90 4.00 -0.31
C GLN A 242 -16.49 5.49 -0.28
N GLN A 243 -16.98 6.24 0.71
CA GLN A 243 -16.57 7.63 0.89
C GLN A 243 -15.07 7.78 1.17
N VAL A 244 -14.47 6.89 1.97
CA VAL A 244 -13.01 6.92 2.20
C VAL A 244 -12.25 6.64 0.91
N VAL A 245 -12.69 5.66 0.11
CA VAL A 245 -12.11 5.37 -1.21
C VAL A 245 -12.19 6.58 -2.13
N ASP A 246 -13.38 7.18 -2.26
CA ASP A 246 -13.61 8.35 -3.11
C ASP A 246 -12.80 9.56 -2.64
N ASN A 247 -12.66 9.77 -1.33
CA ASN A 247 -11.83 10.83 -0.78
C ASN A 247 -10.35 10.64 -1.13
N VAL A 248 -9.81 9.43 -0.97
CA VAL A 248 -8.40 9.16 -1.31
C VAL A 248 -8.14 9.34 -2.81
N ASP A 249 -9.06 8.86 -3.66
CA ASP A 249 -8.89 8.97 -5.12
C ASP A 249 -9.12 10.38 -5.64
N LEU A 250 -10.15 11.09 -5.13
CA LEU A 250 -10.69 12.30 -5.77
C LEU A 250 -10.50 13.56 -4.96
N HIS A 251 -10.63 13.51 -3.63
CA HIS A 251 -10.52 14.70 -2.77
C HIS A 251 -10.25 14.35 -1.30
N VAL A 252 -9.01 14.49 -0.85
CA VAL A 252 -8.63 14.24 0.54
C VAL A 252 -9.07 15.44 1.41
N PRO A 253 -9.94 15.22 2.42
CA PRO A 253 -10.43 16.29 3.28
C PRO A 253 -9.30 17.07 3.97
N GLY A 254 -9.36 18.40 3.88
CA GLY A 254 -8.40 19.30 4.54
C GLY A 254 -7.04 19.46 3.84
N VAL A 255 -6.81 18.75 2.74
CA VAL A 255 -5.50 18.71 2.06
C VAL A 255 -5.53 19.40 0.69
N GLY A 256 -6.70 19.46 0.03
CA GLY A 256 -6.84 20.09 -1.29
C GLY A 256 -6.16 19.31 -2.42
N SER A 257 -5.90 18.01 -2.22
CA SER A 257 -5.28 17.10 -3.19
C SER A 257 -5.95 15.72 -3.14
N SER A 258 -5.48 14.78 -3.96
CA SER A 258 -5.95 13.39 -4.03
C SER A 258 -4.95 12.54 -4.79
N LEU A 259 -5.09 11.20 -4.77
CA LEU A 259 -4.21 10.34 -5.55
C LEU A 259 -4.28 10.67 -7.04
N ARG A 260 -5.47 10.94 -7.59
CA ARG A 260 -5.62 11.35 -9.00
C ARG A 260 -4.92 12.68 -9.27
N ALA A 261 -5.04 13.66 -8.37
CA ALA A 261 -4.40 14.97 -8.52
C ALA A 261 -2.86 14.92 -8.35
N GLN A 262 -2.34 13.92 -7.65
CA GLN A 262 -0.89 13.70 -7.50
C GLN A 262 -0.23 13.17 -8.79
N MET A 263 -0.97 12.45 -9.64
CA MET A 263 -0.41 11.78 -10.82
C MET A 263 0.02 12.80 -11.88
N ARG A 264 1.28 12.72 -12.30
CA ARG A 264 1.90 13.60 -13.30
C ARG A 264 2.72 12.76 -14.29
N ARG A 265 3.14 13.37 -15.39
CA ARG A 265 4.06 12.72 -16.33
C ARG A 265 5.44 12.61 -15.71
N ASN A 266 6.04 11.45 -15.85
CA ASN A 266 7.41 11.27 -15.43
C ASN A 266 8.33 12.19 -16.26
N PRO A 267 9.25 12.94 -15.63
CA PRO A 267 10.14 13.85 -16.34
C PRO A 267 11.16 13.13 -17.24
N ALA A 268 11.49 11.86 -16.96
CA ALA A 268 12.45 11.07 -17.73
C ALA A 268 11.78 10.21 -18.82
N GLU A 269 10.52 9.81 -18.63
CA GLU A 269 9.76 8.96 -19.56
C GLU A 269 8.29 9.45 -19.60
N PRO A 270 7.92 10.33 -20.54
CA PRO A 270 6.60 10.96 -20.55
C PRO A 270 5.40 9.98 -20.65
N THR A 271 5.62 8.72 -21.04
CA THR A 271 4.58 7.68 -21.02
C THR A 271 4.34 7.08 -19.63
N ALA A 272 5.26 7.29 -18.69
CA ALA A 272 5.17 6.80 -17.31
C ALA A 272 4.56 7.83 -16.36
N TYR A 273 4.08 7.33 -15.21
CA TYR A 273 3.66 8.17 -14.10
C TYR A 273 4.84 8.64 -13.23
N PHE A 274 4.63 9.79 -12.59
CA PHE A 274 5.35 10.29 -11.44
C PHE A 274 4.33 10.80 -10.43
N TRP A 275 4.63 10.63 -9.14
CA TRP A 275 3.91 11.31 -8.07
C TRP A 275 4.80 11.56 -6.85
N SER A 276 4.47 12.58 -6.07
CA SER A 276 5.05 12.78 -4.74
C SER A 276 4.29 11.95 -3.71
N ASP A 277 5.01 11.46 -2.71
CA ASP A 277 4.43 10.85 -1.51
C ASP A 277 3.78 11.89 -0.58
N VAL A 278 4.14 13.18 -0.69
CA VAL A 278 3.51 14.28 0.05
C VAL A 278 2.32 14.83 -0.73
N TRP A 279 1.19 14.97 -0.06
CA TRP A 279 0.01 15.57 -0.67
C TRP A 279 0.21 17.01 -1.13
N GLY A 280 -0.32 17.33 -2.31
CA GLY A 280 -0.20 18.63 -2.96
C GLY A 280 1.20 18.92 -3.52
N SER A 281 2.19 18.08 -3.26
CA SER A 281 3.56 18.27 -3.73
C SER A 281 3.77 17.69 -5.12
N ALA A 282 4.60 18.38 -5.92
CA ALA A 282 5.10 17.91 -7.20
C ALA A 282 6.63 17.68 -7.20
N ARG A 283 7.25 17.76 -6.00
CA ARG A 283 8.71 17.76 -5.85
C ARG A 283 9.31 16.38 -6.09
N ARG A 284 10.43 16.38 -6.83
CA ARG A 284 11.33 15.23 -6.96
C ARG A 284 12.09 14.96 -5.65
N PRO A 285 12.52 13.71 -5.39
CA PRO A 285 12.44 12.55 -6.30
C PRO A 285 11.07 11.85 -6.31
N GLY A 286 10.12 12.35 -5.51
CA GLY A 286 8.78 11.80 -5.39
C GLY A 286 8.71 10.60 -4.46
N GLN A 287 7.72 9.74 -4.67
CA GLN A 287 7.54 8.50 -3.91
C GLN A 287 8.74 7.56 -4.09
N ASP A 288 9.25 7.00 -2.99
CA ASP A 288 10.18 5.88 -3.07
C ASP A 288 9.46 4.59 -3.49
N VAL A 289 10.16 3.71 -4.20
CA VAL A 289 9.56 2.52 -4.82
C VAL A 289 9.07 1.52 -3.77
N SER A 290 9.80 1.36 -2.68
CA SER A 290 9.45 0.41 -1.60
C SER A 290 8.07 0.73 -1.02
N HIS A 291 7.84 1.96 -0.57
CA HIS A 291 6.53 2.38 -0.08
C HIS A 291 5.52 2.58 -1.22
N GLY A 292 5.97 2.89 -2.44
CA GLY A 292 5.14 2.99 -3.64
C GLY A 292 4.38 1.71 -3.96
N ASN A 293 4.87 0.55 -3.51
CA ASN A 293 4.10 -0.71 -3.56
C ASN A 293 2.73 -0.60 -2.88
N GLY A 294 2.62 0.15 -1.77
CA GLY A 294 1.34 0.36 -1.09
C GLY A 294 0.29 1.02 -1.97
N VAL A 295 0.71 2.02 -2.74
CA VAL A 295 -0.13 2.69 -3.74
C VAL A 295 -0.50 1.69 -4.84
N MET A 296 0.47 0.93 -5.32
CA MET A 296 0.24 0.04 -6.46
C MET A 296 -0.64 -1.17 -6.13
N ALA A 297 -0.51 -1.73 -4.93
CA ALA A 297 -1.39 -2.78 -4.44
C ALA A 297 -2.86 -2.30 -4.42
N TYR A 298 -3.11 -1.06 -4.01
CA TYR A 298 -4.44 -0.46 -4.05
C TYR A 298 -4.92 -0.19 -5.48
N VAL A 299 -4.12 0.51 -6.29
CA VAL A 299 -4.51 0.93 -7.66
C VAL A 299 -4.87 -0.26 -8.54
N VAL A 300 -4.08 -1.34 -8.50
CA VAL A 300 -4.34 -2.54 -9.31
C VAL A 300 -5.66 -3.19 -8.89
N GLU A 301 -5.88 -3.41 -7.59
CA GLU A 301 -7.13 -3.99 -7.07
C GLU A 301 -8.33 -3.08 -7.35
N ALA A 302 -8.17 -1.76 -7.25
CA ALA A 302 -9.23 -0.80 -7.55
C ALA A 302 -9.62 -0.81 -9.04
N ARG A 303 -8.64 -0.87 -9.94
CA ARG A 303 -8.87 -1.01 -11.39
C ARG A 303 -9.63 -2.31 -11.69
N ASP A 304 -9.20 -3.43 -11.12
CA ASP A 304 -9.80 -4.74 -11.39
C ASP A 304 -11.27 -4.81 -10.91
N ARG A 305 -11.66 -3.96 -9.96
CA ARG A 305 -13.04 -3.80 -9.47
C ARG A 305 -13.80 -2.64 -10.14
N GLY A 306 -13.30 -2.13 -11.26
CA GLY A 306 -13.98 -1.10 -12.05
C GLY A 306 -14.09 0.26 -11.36
N ARG A 307 -13.17 0.59 -10.45
CA ARG A 307 -13.09 1.89 -9.78
C ARG A 307 -12.26 2.87 -10.61
N GLN A 308 -11.95 4.05 -10.04
CA GLN A 308 -11.40 5.26 -10.68
C GLN A 308 -10.18 5.09 -11.62
N TRP A 309 -9.53 3.93 -11.61
CA TRP A 309 -8.31 3.63 -12.33
C TRP A 309 -8.59 2.84 -13.62
N THR A 310 -8.04 3.32 -14.72
CA THR A 310 -8.31 2.84 -16.09
C THR A 310 -7.18 1.97 -16.63
N ALA A 311 -7.40 1.33 -17.77
CA ALA A 311 -6.35 0.62 -18.50
C ALA A 311 -5.20 1.54 -18.94
N ALA A 312 -5.50 2.81 -19.29
CA ALA A 312 -4.47 3.79 -19.62
C ALA A 312 -3.61 4.12 -18.40
N ASP A 313 -4.22 4.24 -17.21
CA ASP A 313 -3.49 4.46 -15.97
C ASP A 313 -2.53 3.30 -15.68
N LEU A 314 -3.01 2.06 -15.78
CA LEU A 314 -2.20 0.85 -15.61
C LEU A 314 -1.05 0.79 -16.63
N ALA A 315 -1.28 1.19 -17.89
CA ALA A 315 -0.20 1.27 -18.88
C ALA A 315 0.87 2.31 -18.48
N GLY A 316 0.49 3.44 -17.88
CA GLY A 316 1.43 4.43 -17.35
C GLY A 316 2.24 3.91 -16.16
N PHE A 317 1.63 3.13 -15.27
CA PHE A 317 2.34 2.47 -14.18
C PHE A 317 3.25 1.32 -14.67
N SER A 318 2.82 0.59 -15.69
CA SER A 318 3.64 -0.42 -16.38
C SER A 318 4.87 0.20 -17.03
N ALA A 319 4.72 1.35 -17.70
CA ALA A 319 5.85 2.10 -18.25
C ALA A 319 6.80 2.59 -17.15
N LEU A 320 6.25 3.08 -16.02
CA LEU A 320 7.05 3.45 -14.84
C LEU A 320 7.89 2.27 -14.35
N LEU A 321 7.29 1.10 -14.13
CA LEU A 321 8.02 -0.09 -13.68
C LEU A 321 9.11 -0.49 -14.68
N THR A 322 8.74 -0.64 -15.95
CA THR A 322 9.60 -1.31 -16.95
C THR A 322 10.63 -0.42 -17.63
N ARG A 323 10.45 0.91 -17.58
CA ARG A 323 11.34 1.87 -18.27
C ARG A 323 12.04 2.84 -17.33
N VAL A 324 11.52 3.05 -16.11
CA VAL A 324 12.07 4.02 -15.17
C VAL A 324 12.64 3.33 -13.94
N ILE A 325 11.84 2.53 -13.23
CA ILE A 325 12.26 1.84 -12.00
C ILE A 325 13.24 0.71 -12.32
N TRP A 326 12.90 -0.11 -13.31
CA TRP A 326 13.70 -1.25 -13.75
C TRP A 326 13.87 -1.23 -15.27
N PRO A 327 14.68 -0.30 -15.82
CA PRO A 327 14.95 -0.23 -17.26
C PRO A 327 15.73 -1.45 -17.79
N GLY A 328 16.47 -2.14 -16.92
CA GLY A 328 17.18 -3.38 -17.23
C GLY A 328 18.23 -3.71 -16.17
N GLY A 329 18.91 -4.85 -16.31
CA GLY A 329 19.96 -5.30 -15.39
C GLY A 329 19.43 -5.72 -14.00
N THR A 330 20.32 -5.69 -13.01
CA THR A 330 20.07 -6.12 -11.63
C THR A 330 20.03 -4.96 -10.62
N THR A 331 20.03 -3.72 -11.12
CA THR A 331 19.95 -2.52 -10.29
C THR A 331 18.63 -1.80 -10.55
N TYR A 332 18.05 -1.30 -9.48
CA TYR A 332 16.72 -0.71 -9.50
C TYR A 332 16.80 0.71 -8.95
N ARG A 333 15.88 1.56 -9.42
CA ARG A 333 15.79 2.94 -8.92
C ARG A 333 15.04 2.96 -7.60
N ASN A 334 15.50 3.83 -6.70
CA ASN A 334 14.87 3.98 -5.39
C ASN A 334 13.61 4.84 -5.46
N PHE A 335 13.50 5.72 -6.46
CA PHE A 335 12.39 6.65 -6.57
C PHE A 335 11.68 6.57 -7.92
N VAL A 336 10.39 6.94 -7.92
CA VAL A 336 9.54 6.89 -9.11
C VAL A 336 9.96 7.86 -10.21
N ASP A 337 10.79 8.86 -9.93
CA ASP A 337 11.38 9.72 -10.97
C ASP A 337 12.61 9.10 -11.67
N GLY A 338 13.01 7.89 -11.28
CA GLY A 338 14.14 7.17 -11.85
C GLY A 338 15.49 7.49 -11.21
N THR A 339 15.51 8.24 -10.11
CA THR A 339 16.73 8.54 -9.36
C THR A 339 16.97 7.58 -8.20
N GLY A 340 18.18 7.66 -7.63
CA GLY A 340 18.64 6.75 -6.58
C GLY A 340 19.01 5.37 -7.12
N SER A 341 19.69 4.61 -6.28
CA SER A 341 19.99 3.20 -6.48
C SER A 341 19.58 2.48 -5.21
N ASP A 342 18.83 1.40 -5.37
CA ASP A 342 18.46 0.51 -4.28
C ASP A 342 18.34 -0.93 -4.80
N ASN A 343 18.07 -1.88 -3.91
CA ASN A 343 17.64 -3.23 -4.27
C ASN A 343 16.22 -3.26 -4.85
N GLY A 344 15.52 -2.12 -4.91
CA GLY A 344 14.26 -1.91 -5.64
C GLY A 344 13.20 -2.94 -5.32
N TRP A 345 12.84 -3.04 -4.05
CA TRP A 345 11.72 -3.87 -3.63
C TRP A 345 10.45 -3.43 -4.36
N PHE A 346 10.04 -4.19 -5.37
CA PHE A 346 8.78 -4.01 -6.10
C PHE A 346 7.90 -5.28 -6.04
N SER A 347 8.28 -6.24 -5.20
CA SER A 347 7.65 -7.56 -5.04
C SER A 347 6.27 -7.56 -4.38
N ASP A 348 5.77 -6.38 -4.00
CA ASP A 348 4.51 -6.23 -3.29
C ASP A 348 3.40 -5.72 -4.23
N GLY A 349 3.37 -4.42 -4.52
CA GLY A 349 2.32 -3.80 -5.33
C GLY A 349 2.64 -3.73 -6.81
N PHE A 350 3.88 -3.42 -7.16
CA PHE A 350 4.29 -3.24 -8.57
C PHE A 350 4.29 -4.57 -9.35
N VAL A 351 4.64 -5.70 -8.71
CA VAL A 351 4.52 -7.04 -9.32
C VAL A 351 3.09 -7.33 -9.79
N LYS A 352 2.07 -6.74 -9.15
CA LYS A 352 0.65 -6.93 -9.51
C LYS A 352 0.29 -6.27 -10.86
N LEU A 353 1.13 -5.39 -11.41
CA LEU A 353 0.94 -4.83 -12.76
C LEU A 353 0.96 -5.92 -13.84
N GLY A 354 1.65 -7.04 -13.61
CA GLY A 354 1.62 -8.19 -14.51
C GLY A 354 0.22 -8.78 -14.73
N ARG A 355 -0.75 -8.54 -13.83
CA ARG A 355 -2.15 -9.02 -14.00
C ARG A 355 -2.87 -8.40 -15.19
N SER A 356 -2.46 -7.20 -15.59
CA SER A 356 -3.14 -6.42 -16.62
C SER A 356 -2.38 -6.34 -17.95
N ASP A 357 -1.11 -6.77 -17.98
CA ASP A 357 -0.25 -6.66 -19.14
C ASP A 357 0.66 -7.91 -19.26
N PRO A 358 0.40 -8.80 -20.23
CA PRO A 358 1.26 -9.96 -20.50
C PRO A 358 2.72 -9.63 -20.77
N ALA A 359 3.05 -8.47 -21.35
CA ALA A 359 4.43 -8.08 -21.61
C ALA A 359 5.16 -7.70 -20.31
N VAL A 360 4.45 -7.04 -19.38
CA VAL A 360 4.96 -6.77 -18.03
C VAL A 360 5.13 -8.07 -17.26
N GLN A 361 4.13 -8.96 -17.31
CA GLN A 361 4.24 -10.28 -16.70
C GLN A 361 5.47 -11.00 -17.22
N ARG A 362 5.66 -11.06 -18.55
CA ARG A 362 6.81 -11.71 -19.17
C ARG A 362 8.13 -11.14 -18.67
N ARG A 363 8.23 -9.81 -18.57
CA ARG A 363 9.44 -9.15 -18.03
C ARG A 363 9.68 -9.49 -16.57
N LEU A 364 8.62 -9.54 -15.74
CA LEU A 364 8.73 -9.94 -14.34
C LEU A 364 9.25 -11.39 -14.20
N GLU A 365 9.02 -12.27 -15.18
CA GLU A 365 9.55 -13.64 -15.15
C GLU A 365 11.08 -13.73 -15.19
N ASP A 366 11.75 -12.66 -15.64
CA ASP A 366 13.20 -12.50 -15.70
C ASP A 366 13.78 -11.82 -14.44
N HIS A 367 12.93 -11.46 -13.47
CA HIS A 367 13.37 -10.87 -12.22
C HIS A 367 14.10 -11.90 -11.35
N GLN A 368 15.30 -11.55 -10.87
CA GLN A 368 16.16 -12.49 -10.15
C GLN A 368 15.89 -12.56 -8.64
N VAL A 369 15.28 -11.52 -8.06
CA VAL A 369 14.99 -11.47 -6.62
C VAL A 369 13.57 -11.95 -6.37
N VAL A 370 13.42 -13.26 -6.20
CA VAL A 370 12.12 -13.90 -6.00
C VAL A 370 11.95 -14.28 -4.53
N ASN A 371 11.06 -13.57 -3.83
CA ASN A 371 10.56 -13.97 -2.52
C ASN A 371 9.15 -14.58 -2.65
N ASP A 372 8.61 -15.09 -1.55
CA ASP A 372 7.31 -15.77 -1.52
C ASP A 372 6.18 -14.89 -2.05
N GLN A 373 6.20 -13.61 -1.69
CA GLN A 373 5.20 -12.64 -2.12
C GLN A 373 5.26 -12.42 -3.64
N PHE A 374 6.46 -12.32 -4.20
CA PHE A 374 6.67 -12.22 -5.64
C PHE A 374 6.13 -13.47 -6.34
N ALA A 375 6.57 -14.67 -5.92
CA ALA A 375 6.17 -15.92 -6.54
C ALA A 375 4.65 -16.13 -6.50
N ALA A 376 4.02 -15.84 -5.37
CA ALA A 376 2.57 -15.94 -5.20
C ALA A 376 1.80 -14.96 -6.09
N ASN A 377 2.24 -13.71 -6.18
CA ASN A 377 1.62 -12.74 -7.07
C ASN A 377 1.83 -13.09 -8.54
N MET A 378 3.00 -13.62 -8.93
CA MET A 378 3.23 -14.12 -10.28
C MET A 378 2.31 -15.29 -10.64
N ALA A 379 2.01 -16.19 -9.69
CA ALA A 379 1.02 -17.25 -9.88
C ALA A 379 -0.37 -16.68 -10.13
N LEU A 380 -0.79 -15.68 -9.35
CA LEU A 380 -2.09 -15.02 -9.52
C LEU A 380 -2.17 -14.23 -10.83
N ASN A 381 -1.10 -13.53 -11.23
CA ASN A 381 -1.02 -12.86 -12.53
C ASN A 381 -1.21 -13.86 -13.67
N ALA A 382 -0.51 -14.99 -13.63
CA ALA A 382 -0.61 -16.04 -14.63
C ALA A 382 -2.03 -16.66 -14.69
N ARG A 383 -2.73 -16.78 -13.54
CA ARG A 383 -4.12 -17.24 -13.49
C ARG A 383 -5.06 -16.25 -14.18
N VAL A 384 -4.96 -14.96 -13.87
CA VAL A 384 -5.82 -13.89 -14.41
C VAL A 384 -5.60 -13.69 -15.90
N LEU A 385 -4.36 -13.75 -16.39
CA LEU A 385 -4.08 -13.58 -17.83
C LEU A 385 -4.56 -14.77 -18.69
N ARG A 386 -4.95 -15.88 -18.07
CA ARG A 386 -5.40 -17.11 -18.76
C ARG A 386 -6.91 -17.34 -18.67
N SER A 387 -7.62 -16.59 -17.81
CA SER A 387 -9.08 -16.57 -17.73
C SER A 387 -9.66 -15.60 -18.75
#